data_AF-A0A9P5ALY5-F1
#
_entry.id   AF-A0A9P5ALY5-F1
#
_cell.length_a   1.000
_cell.length_b   1.000
_cell.length_c   1.000
_cell.angle_alpha   90.00
_cell.angle_beta   90.00
_cell.angle_gamma   90.00
#
_symmetry.space_group_name_H-M   'P 1'
#
loop_
_entity.id
_entity.type
_entity.pdbx_description
1 polymer ?
#
loop_
_entity_poly.entity_id
_entity_poly.type
_entity_poly.pdbx_seq_one_letter_code
_entity_poly.pdbx_strand_id
1 'polypeptide(L)'
;MSGEDATRRFARAMHQVYGDFDKDAEAWTPPDNPGAGGHKGRYLWTDAFGVVNFITLYEETTDDKYLTLAKRLVQTVHDVLGRTRDGSARLPGATDAEPLKGGLRIGKESASGSDGDGQYHHYLTLWMFALNRLSWATQESSFNDLAIQLAKAIHPKFCFRSGDELKMVWKISMDMSKVLVPTEGHLDAATGFVVYRILQETAVKQGEKDQLLKEEISDYENVMNRRDSLHPSGDPLDLGMGLWICHFYPHEEWSQTFTRQAMDLVGNFFDGKYTKLSGQTSQRLAFREFGACLGVQCVESSDALKERVSKLVDFWEEHIHQHDGDGLKPISQVMYATAIIPGAFRRGFIAGSEP
;
A
#
# COMPACT_ATOMS: atom_id res chain seq x y z
N MET A 1 18.17 -14.54 12.44
CA MET A 1 16.94 -14.73 13.23
C MET A 1 16.33 -16.06 12.81
N SER A 2 15.81 -16.88 13.73
CA SER A 2 15.02 -18.05 13.32
C SER A 2 13.68 -17.56 12.75
N GLY A 3 13.11 -18.27 11.77
CA GLY A 3 11.83 -17.87 11.15
C GLY A 3 10.70 -17.74 12.16
N GLU A 4 10.64 -18.64 13.14
CA GLU A 4 9.61 -18.64 14.20
C GLU A 4 9.61 -17.37 15.07
N ASP A 5 10.78 -16.78 15.34
CA ASP A 5 10.85 -15.53 16.11
C ASP A 5 10.36 -14.33 15.30
N ALA A 6 10.67 -14.29 14.00
CA ALA A 6 10.22 -13.24 13.09
C ALA A 6 8.68 -13.24 12.94
N THR A 7 8.07 -14.41 12.72
CA THR A 7 6.62 -14.54 12.60
C THR A 7 5.89 -14.14 13.89
N ARG A 8 6.45 -14.46 15.06
CA ARG A 8 5.89 -14.03 16.34
C ARG A 8 5.94 -12.51 16.53
N ARG A 9 7.08 -11.86 16.21
CA ARG A 9 7.22 -10.40 16.25
C ARG A 9 6.26 -9.71 15.29
N PHE A 10 6.11 -10.28 14.09
CA PHE A 10 5.17 -9.84 13.07
C PHE A 10 3.72 -9.88 13.58
N ALA A 11 3.26 -11.04 14.08
CA ALA A 11 1.90 -11.20 14.58
C ALA A 11 1.62 -10.26 15.76
N ARG A 12 2.58 -10.09 16.67
CA ARG A 12 2.48 -9.14 17.79
C ARG A 12 2.28 -7.70 17.30
N ALA A 13 2.98 -7.28 16.25
CA ALA A 13 2.80 -5.95 15.66
C ALA A 13 1.39 -5.77 15.08
N MET A 14 0.88 -6.79 14.40
CA MET A 14 -0.48 -6.81 13.87
C MET A 14 -1.53 -6.72 15.00
N HIS A 15 -1.34 -7.40 16.12
CA HIS A 15 -2.23 -7.30 17.29
C HIS A 15 -2.30 -5.89 17.88
N GLN A 16 -1.23 -5.09 17.79
CA GLN A 16 -1.24 -3.71 18.27
C GLN A 16 -2.20 -2.80 17.47
N VAL A 17 -2.56 -3.20 16.25
CA VAL A 17 -3.41 -2.43 15.32
C VAL A 17 -4.82 -3.04 15.24
N TYR A 18 -4.87 -4.34 15.04
CA TYR A 18 -6.08 -5.10 14.73
C TYR A 18 -6.70 -5.79 15.95
N GLY A 19 -6.14 -5.55 17.14
CA GLY A 19 -6.62 -6.08 18.41
C GLY A 19 -6.43 -7.59 18.51
N ASP A 20 -7.24 -8.22 19.36
CA ASP A 20 -7.24 -9.66 19.55
C ASP A 20 -8.00 -10.35 18.40
N PHE A 21 -7.23 -10.95 17.49
CA PHE A 21 -7.72 -11.79 16.40
C PHE A 21 -7.37 -13.28 16.58
N ASP A 22 -6.97 -13.69 17.80
CA ASP A 22 -6.73 -15.12 18.11
C ASP A 22 -8.02 -15.90 18.39
N LYS A 23 -9.13 -15.17 18.51
CA LYS A 23 -10.48 -15.71 18.69
C LYS A 23 -11.08 -16.15 17.36
N ASP A 24 -12.38 -16.41 17.36
CA ASP A 24 -13.16 -16.75 16.18
C ASP A 24 -13.01 -15.68 15.08
N ALA A 25 -12.27 -16.03 14.02
CA ALA A 25 -12.02 -15.16 12.89
C ALA A 25 -13.31 -14.78 12.17
N GLU A 26 -14.34 -15.65 12.15
CA GLU A 26 -15.64 -15.38 11.53
C GLU A 26 -16.51 -14.42 12.34
N ALA A 27 -16.14 -14.10 13.58
CA ALA A 27 -16.80 -13.08 14.40
C ALA A 27 -15.96 -11.81 14.58
N TRP A 28 -14.69 -11.83 14.18
CA TRP A 28 -13.75 -10.74 14.44
C TRP A 28 -14.07 -9.47 13.66
N THR A 29 -14.08 -8.30 14.29
CA THR A 29 -14.17 -7.02 13.57
C THR A 29 -12.97 -6.19 13.99
N PRO A 30 -12.23 -5.56 13.05
CA PRO A 30 -11.10 -4.75 13.43
C PRO A 30 -11.57 -3.60 14.34
N PRO A 31 -10.83 -3.27 15.41
CA PRO A 31 -11.28 -2.33 16.41
C PRO A 31 -11.33 -0.90 15.87
N ASP A 32 -12.31 -0.12 16.33
CA ASP A 32 -12.47 1.29 15.93
C ASP A 32 -11.50 2.25 16.65
N ASN A 33 -10.88 1.82 17.76
CA ASN A 33 -9.96 2.65 18.55
C ASN A 33 -8.80 1.83 19.17
N PRO A 34 -7.53 2.17 18.90
CA PRO A 34 -7.11 3.11 17.85
C PRO A 34 -7.33 2.52 16.44
N GLY A 35 -7.49 1.19 16.33
CA GLY A 35 -7.63 0.52 15.04
C GLY A 35 -6.43 0.78 14.13
N ALA A 36 -6.73 0.97 12.85
CA ALA A 36 -5.77 1.42 11.85
C ALA A 36 -5.47 2.93 11.94
N GLY A 37 -6.03 3.62 12.95
CA GLY A 37 -6.08 5.07 13.05
C GLY A 37 -7.19 5.66 12.18
N GLY A 38 -7.38 6.97 12.27
CA GLY A 38 -8.33 7.68 11.42
C GLY A 38 -9.80 7.53 11.81
N HIS A 39 -10.66 8.16 11.02
CA HIS A 39 -12.08 8.27 11.27
C HIS A 39 -12.76 6.90 11.29
N LYS A 40 -13.37 6.56 12.44
CA LYS A 40 -13.95 5.23 12.75
C LYS A 40 -12.90 4.11 12.71
N GLY A 41 -11.65 4.44 13.09
CA GLY A 41 -10.55 3.49 13.22
C GLY A 41 -10.02 2.90 11.92
N ARG A 42 -10.38 3.48 10.76
CA ARG A 42 -9.90 3.05 9.43
C ARG A 42 -9.03 4.12 8.78
N TYR A 43 -7.93 3.66 8.22
CA TYR A 43 -7.00 4.49 7.46
C TYR A 43 -6.44 3.67 6.31
N LEU A 44 -6.77 4.08 5.08
CA LEU A 44 -6.71 3.18 3.91
C LEU A 44 -5.33 2.57 3.65
N TRP A 45 -4.24 3.31 3.91
CA TRP A 45 -2.87 2.79 3.78
C TRP A 45 -2.55 1.73 4.83
N THR A 46 -2.89 2.01 6.08
CA THR A 46 -2.67 1.07 7.19
C THR A 46 -3.47 -0.21 6.98
N ASP A 47 -4.73 -0.08 6.56
CA ASP A 47 -5.60 -1.24 6.28
C ASP A 47 -5.12 -2.02 5.03
N ALA A 48 -4.61 -1.36 3.99
CA ALA A 48 -4.01 -2.05 2.83
C ALA A 48 -2.81 -2.91 3.23
N PHE A 49 -1.89 -2.35 4.03
CA PHE A 49 -0.81 -3.12 4.63
C PHE A 49 -1.34 -4.25 5.51
N GLY A 50 -2.43 -4.01 6.26
CA GLY A 50 -3.06 -5.02 7.10
C GLY A 50 -3.54 -6.25 6.33
N VAL A 51 -4.23 -6.04 5.21
CA VAL A 51 -4.68 -7.12 4.32
C VAL A 51 -3.49 -7.91 3.79
N VAL A 52 -2.48 -7.24 3.24
CA VAL A 52 -1.28 -7.92 2.72
C VAL A 52 -0.53 -8.66 3.83
N ASN A 53 -0.46 -8.10 5.03
CA ASN A 53 0.18 -8.73 6.18
C ASN A 53 -0.57 -9.96 6.70
N PHE A 54 -1.90 -9.97 6.67
CA PHE A 54 -2.67 -11.19 6.98
C PHE A 54 -2.43 -12.27 5.92
N ILE A 55 -2.33 -11.91 4.64
CA ILE A 55 -1.94 -12.88 3.59
C ILE A 55 -0.54 -13.43 3.86
N THR A 56 0.42 -12.58 4.23
CA THR A 56 1.76 -13.01 4.63
C THR A 56 1.72 -14.01 5.80
N LEU A 57 0.91 -13.74 6.84
CA LEU A 57 0.75 -14.66 7.96
C LEU A 57 0.13 -16.00 7.54
N TYR A 58 -0.82 -15.99 6.61
CA TYR A 58 -1.35 -17.22 6.02
C TYR A 58 -0.24 -18.03 5.34
N GLU A 59 0.56 -17.42 4.45
CA GLU A 59 1.63 -18.15 3.74
C GLU A 59 2.71 -18.68 4.70
N GLU A 60 3.06 -17.93 5.75
CA GLU A 60 4.08 -18.33 6.73
C GLU A 60 3.61 -19.41 7.71
N THR A 61 2.30 -19.57 7.91
CA THR A 61 1.75 -20.46 8.96
C THR A 61 0.78 -21.52 8.44
N THR A 62 0.25 -21.34 7.24
CA THR A 62 -0.85 -22.11 6.63
C THR A 62 -2.14 -22.14 7.45
N ASP A 63 -2.34 -21.17 8.35
CA ASP A 63 -3.55 -21.05 9.17
C ASP A 63 -4.61 -20.21 8.43
N ASP A 64 -5.66 -20.87 7.93
CA ASP A 64 -6.76 -20.28 7.14
C ASP A 64 -7.45 -19.09 7.82
N LYS A 65 -7.35 -18.99 9.16
CA LYS A 65 -7.94 -17.87 9.91
C LYS A 65 -7.46 -16.53 9.36
N TYR A 66 -6.20 -16.44 8.91
CA TYR A 66 -5.65 -15.19 8.42
C TYR A 66 -6.28 -14.74 7.10
N LEU A 67 -6.70 -15.67 6.23
CA LEU A 67 -7.48 -15.33 5.03
C LEU A 67 -8.89 -14.85 5.41
N THR A 68 -9.54 -15.47 6.40
CA THR A 68 -10.81 -14.97 6.94
C THR A 68 -10.65 -13.55 7.49
N LEU A 69 -9.60 -13.29 8.28
CA LEU A 69 -9.31 -11.95 8.82
C LEU A 69 -9.07 -10.93 7.70
N ALA A 70 -8.31 -11.28 6.65
CA ALA A 70 -8.07 -10.41 5.50
C ALA A 70 -9.39 -10.05 4.78
N LYS A 71 -10.26 -11.03 4.51
CA LYS A 71 -11.59 -10.81 3.90
C LYS A 71 -12.46 -9.89 4.75
N ARG A 72 -12.48 -10.09 6.06
CA ARG A 72 -13.27 -9.26 7.00
C ARG A 72 -12.74 -7.84 7.11
N LEU A 73 -11.42 -7.66 7.04
CA LEU A 73 -10.82 -6.34 6.97
C LEU A 73 -11.22 -5.62 5.67
N VAL A 74 -11.18 -6.31 4.52
CA VAL A 74 -11.69 -5.78 3.24
C VAL A 74 -13.15 -5.34 3.34
N GLN A 75 -14.02 -6.20 3.87
CA GLN A 75 -15.44 -5.88 4.06
C GLN A 75 -15.61 -4.63 4.95
N THR A 76 -14.90 -4.57 6.07
CA THR A 76 -14.99 -3.45 7.01
C THR A 76 -14.50 -2.15 6.38
N VAL A 77 -13.41 -2.19 5.60
CA VAL A 77 -12.92 -1.01 4.86
C VAL A 77 -13.96 -0.54 3.85
N HIS A 78 -14.61 -1.45 3.11
CA HIS A 78 -15.64 -1.05 2.13
C HIS A 78 -16.88 -0.47 2.80
N ASP A 79 -17.27 -0.98 3.97
CA ASP A 79 -18.42 -0.49 4.72
C ASP A 79 -18.16 0.79 5.51
N VAL A 80 -16.90 1.09 5.83
CA VAL A 80 -16.53 2.35 6.50
C VAL A 80 -16.07 3.38 5.47
N LEU A 81 -15.00 3.11 4.73
CA LEU A 81 -14.35 4.04 3.82
C LEU A 81 -15.04 4.14 2.45
N GLY A 82 -15.82 3.13 2.04
CA GLY A 82 -16.68 3.17 0.85
C GLY A 82 -18.06 3.81 1.08
N ARG A 83 -18.28 4.38 2.27
CA ARG A 83 -19.50 5.10 2.64
C ARG A 83 -19.24 6.57 2.96
N THR A 84 -20.30 7.36 2.97
CA THR A 84 -20.30 8.72 3.55
C THR A 84 -19.82 8.67 5.00
N ARG A 85 -19.30 9.79 5.52
CA ARG A 85 -18.68 9.82 6.85
C ARG A 85 -19.64 9.41 7.97
N ASP A 86 -20.90 9.84 7.87
CA ASP A 86 -21.97 9.42 8.79
C ASP A 86 -22.32 7.92 8.63
N GLY A 87 -21.95 7.28 7.53
CA GLY A 87 -22.23 5.88 7.20
C GLY A 87 -23.59 5.66 6.55
N SER A 88 -24.35 6.72 6.27
CA SER A 88 -25.74 6.62 5.83
C SER A 88 -25.91 6.10 4.40
N ALA A 89 -24.91 6.31 3.53
CA ALA A 89 -24.97 5.88 2.13
C ALA A 89 -23.59 5.42 1.61
N ARG A 90 -23.58 4.63 0.54
CA ARG A 90 -22.39 4.41 -0.29
C ARG A 90 -21.92 5.73 -0.88
N LEU A 91 -20.64 5.84 -1.21
CA LEU A 91 -20.11 7.03 -1.90
C LEU A 91 -20.82 7.22 -3.26
N PRO A 92 -20.95 8.47 -3.76
CA PRO A 92 -21.64 8.74 -5.02
C PRO A 92 -21.12 7.87 -6.17
N GLY A 93 -22.05 7.19 -6.86
CA GLY A 93 -21.73 6.25 -7.95
C GLY A 93 -21.62 4.78 -7.52
N ALA A 94 -21.45 4.48 -6.23
CA ALA A 94 -21.42 3.11 -5.70
C ALA A 94 -22.80 2.59 -5.27
N THR A 95 -22.91 1.26 -5.31
CA THR A 95 -24.06 0.49 -4.77
C THR A 95 -23.53 -0.65 -3.90
N ASP A 96 -24.39 -1.41 -3.22
CA ASP A 96 -23.91 -2.59 -2.47
C ASP A 96 -23.38 -3.71 -3.39
N ALA A 97 -23.88 -3.80 -4.63
CA ALA A 97 -23.37 -4.75 -5.63
C ALA A 97 -22.08 -4.27 -6.31
N GLU A 98 -21.88 -2.95 -6.39
CA GLU A 98 -20.71 -2.32 -6.99
C GLU A 98 -20.11 -1.28 -6.02
N PRO A 99 -19.50 -1.73 -4.91
CA PRO A 99 -19.18 -0.89 -3.76
C PRO A 99 -18.03 0.09 -4.01
N LEU A 100 -17.22 -0.12 -5.03
CA LEU A 100 -15.99 0.65 -5.30
C LEU A 100 -16.14 1.64 -6.47
N LYS A 101 -17.32 1.72 -7.10
CA LYS A 101 -17.62 2.73 -8.15
C LYS A 101 -17.56 4.19 -7.66
N GLY A 102 -17.69 4.39 -6.36
CA GLY A 102 -17.54 5.70 -5.71
C GLY A 102 -16.13 5.96 -5.19
N GLY A 103 -15.19 5.04 -5.41
CA GLY A 103 -13.86 5.10 -4.80
C GLY A 103 -13.86 4.73 -3.32
N LEU A 104 -12.81 5.13 -2.59
CA LEU A 104 -12.71 4.96 -1.13
C LEU A 104 -12.13 6.23 -0.51
N ARG A 105 -12.68 6.64 0.63
CA ARG A 105 -12.10 7.69 1.45
C ARG A 105 -10.76 7.24 2.03
N ILE A 106 -9.85 8.17 2.28
CA ILE A 106 -8.58 7.90 2.98
C ILE A 106 -8.79 7.59 4.47
N GLY A 107 -9.83 8.19 5.09
CA GLY A 107 -10.14 7.97 6.51
C GLY A 107 -9.54 9.01 7.46
N LYS A 108 -9.23 10.23 7.01
CA LYS A 108 -8.74 11.28 7.93
C LYS A 108 -9.83 11.79 8.87
N GLU A 109 -9.43 12.20 10.07
CA GLU A 109 -10.34 12.73 11.10
C GLU A 109 -11.00 14.04 10.67
N SER A 110 -10.24 14.98 10.11
CA SER A 110 -10.81 16.20 9.54
C SER A 110 -11.58 15.88 8.26
N ALA A 111 -12.82 16.35 8.13
CA ALA A 111 -13.67 16.07 6.97
C ALA A 111 -13.27 16.83 5.69
N SER A 112 -12.58 17.97 5.80
CA SER A 112 -12.36 18.89 4.68
C SER A 112 -10.97 19.54 4.71
N GLY A 113 -10.59 20.13 3.58
CA GLY A 113 -9.30 20.80 3.37
C GLY A 113 -8.30 19.96 2.58
N SER A 114 -7.18 20.57 2.18
CA SER A 114 -6.08 19.88 1.49
C SER A 114 -5.50 18.74 2.32
N ASP A 115 -5.53 18.86 3.66
CA ASP A 115 -5.07 17.83 4.59
C ASP A 115 -6.21 17.03 5.25
N GLY A 116 -7.47 17.27 4.88
CA GLY A 116 -8.62 16.51 5.39
C GLY A 116 -8.87 15.18 4.66
N ASP A 117 -10.02 14.60 4.90
CA ASP A 117 -10.51 13.42 4.19
C ASP A 117 -10.70 13.72 2.69
N GLY A 118 -10.89 12.67 1.91
CA GLY A 118 -10.89 12.74 0.45
C GLY A 118 -10.42 11.42 -0.13
N GLN A 119 -10.09 11.44 -1.41
CA GLN A 119 -9.51 10.30 -2.08
C GLN A 119 -8.12 10.65 -2.59
N TYR A 120 -7.17 9.76 -2.35
CA TYR A 120 -5.75 9.92 -2.70
C TYR A 120 -5.36 8.79 -3.63
N HIS A 121 -4.73 9.14 -4.75
CA HIS A 121 -4.42 8.17 -5.81
C HIS A 121 -3.57 7.00 -5.29
N HIS A 122 -2.41 7.28 -4.70
CA HIS A 122 -1.49 6.24 -4.20
C HIS A 122 -2.07 5.37 -3.07
N TYR A 123 -3.02 5.88 -2.27
CA TYR A 123 -3.71 5.06 -1.27
C TYR A 123 -4.67 4.07 -1.95
N LEU A 124 -5.38 4.52 -2.98
CA LEU A 124 -6.29 3.70 -3.75
C LEU A 124 -5.55 2.62 -4.56
N THR A 125 -4.42 2.95 -5.17
CA THR A 125 -3.60 1.97 -5.90
C THR A 125 -2.97 0.94 -4.97
N LEU A 126 -2.53 1.32 -3.77
CA LEU A 126 -2.09 0.36 -2.77
C LEU A 126 -3.23 -0.56 -2.29
N TRP A 127 -4.46 -0.04 -2.17
CA TRP A 127 -5.63 -0.86 -1.87
C TRP A 127 -5.98 -1.83 -3.00
N MET A 128 -5.91 -1.38 -4.27
CA MET A 128 -6.06 -2.25 -5.44
C MET A 128 -5.05 -3.39 -5.42
N PHE A 129 -3.78 -3.09 -5.09
CA PHE A 129 -2.76 -4.11 -4.91
C PHE A 129 -3.15 -5.12 -3.82
N ALA A 130 -3.58 -4.66 -2.64
CA ALA A 130 -4.01 -5.55 -1.55
C ALA A 130 -5.17 -6.48 -1.96
N LEU A 131 -6.17 -5.96 -2.67
CA LEU A 131 -7.26 -6.77 -3.24
C LEU A 131 -6.77 -7.80 -4.25
N ASN A 132 -5.84 -7.41 -5.13
CA ASN A 132 -5.23 -8.33 -6.08
C ASN A 132 -4.47 -9.46 -5.38
N ARG A 133 -3.68 -9.16 -4.35
CA ARG A 133 -3.01 -10.17 -3.51
C ARG A 133 -4.02 -11.13 -2.88
N LEU A 134 -5.10 -10.60 -2.34
CA LEU A 134 -6.16 -11.41 -1.73
C LEU A 134 -6.81 -12.35 -2.76
N SER A 135 -7.00 -11.89 -4.01
CA SER A 135 -7.53 -12.74 -5.08
C SER A 135 -6.68 -13.98 -5.33
N TRP A 136 -5.35 -13.85 -5.28
CA TRP A 136 -4.42 -14.96 -5.43
C TRP A 136 -4.42 -15.86 -4.20
N ALA A 137 -4.31 -15.29 -3.00
CA ALA A 137 -4.24 -16.06 -1.77
C ALA A 137 -5.52 -16.89 -1.51
N THR A 138 -6.67 -16.40 -1.97
CA THR A 138 -7.98 -17.06 -1.79
C THR A 138 -8.45 -17.85 -3.01
N GLN A 139 -7.79 -17.67 -4.16
CA GLN A 139 -8.24 -18.16 -5.47
C GLN A 139 -9.65 -17.65 -5.86
N GLU A 140 -10.06 -16.49 -5.35
CA GLU A 140 -11.33 -15.84 -5.66
C GLU A 140 -11.07 -14.61 -6.56
N SER A 141 -11.39 -14.73 -7.85
CA SER A 141 -11.18 -13.66 -8.85
C SER A 141 -11.94 -12.37 -8.54
N SER A 142 -13.05 -12.49 -7.80
CA SER A 142 -13.91 -11.36 -7.39
C SER A 142 -13.15 -10.24 -6.68
N PHE A 143 -12.07 -10.55 -5.96
CA PHE A 143 -11.24 -9.50 -5.34
C PHE A 143 -10.44 -8.70 -6.37
N ASN A 144 -9.93 -9.34 -7.43
CA ASN A 144 -9.29 -8.62 -8.54
C ASN A 144 -10.32 -7.82 -9.34
N ASP A 145 -11.55 -8.35 -9.50
CA ASP A 145 -12.65 -7.62 -10.14
C ASP A 145 -13.01 -6.34 -9.37
N LEU A 146 -13.01 -6.39 -8.04
CA LEU A 146 -13.16 -5.21 -7.18
C LEU A 146 -12.02 -4.21 -7.39
N ALA A 147 -10.77 -4.67 -7.48
CA ALA A 147 -9.64 -3.80 -7.78
C ALA A 147 -9.78 -3.11 -9.15
N ILE A 148 -10.23 -3.84 -10.18
CA ILE A 148 -10.50 -3.30 -11.52
C ILE A 148 -11.69 -2.33 -11.51
N GLN A 149 -12.74 -2.62 -10.75
CA GLN A 149 -13.88 -1.72 -10.56
C GLN A 149 -13.42 -0.39 -9.96
N LEU A 150 -12.56 -0.45 -8.93
CA LEU A 150 -11.99 0.74 -8.31
C LEU A 150 -11.11 1.52 -9.31
N ALA A 151 -10.26 0.82 -10.05
CA ALA A 151 -9.37 1.40 -11.05
C ALA A 151 -10.15 2.22 -12.09
N LYS A 152 -11.16 1.60 -12.70
CA LYS A 152 -12.00 2.26 -13.73
C LYS A 152 -12.79 3.44 -13.18
N ALA A 153 -13.26 3.34 -11.93
CA ALA A 153 -14.05 4.40 -11.31
C ALA A 153 -13.23 5.67 -11.05
N ILE A 154 -11.99 5.51 -10.56
CA ILE A 154 -11.18 6.63 -10.07
C ILE A 154 -10.25 7.19 -11.15
N HIS A 155 -9.79 6.38 -12.11
CA HIS A 155 -8.86 6.82 -13.16
C HIS A 155 -9.26 8.13 -13.85
N PRO A 156 -10.47 8.29 -14.43
CA PRO A 156 -10.85 9.53 -15.13
C PRO A 156 -10.98 10.75 -14.21
N LYS A 157 -10.90 10.57 -12.88
CA LYS A 157 -10.93 11.65 -11.88
C LYS A 157 -9.53 12.08 -11.46
N PHE A 158 -8.56 11.18 -11.53
CA PHE A 158 -7.17 11.44 -11.17
C PHE A 158 -6.28 11.72 -12.39
N CYS A 159 -6.56 11.07 -13.53
CA CYS A 159 -5.83 11.21 -14.77
C CYS A 159 -6.81 11.64 -15.87
N PHE A 160 -6.65 12.86 -16.41
CA PHE A 160 -7.59 13.41 -17.37
C PHE A 160 -6.91 14.40 -18.33
N ARG A 161 -7.43 14.51 -19.56
CA ARG A 161 -6.91 15.48 -20.53
C ARG A 161 -7.40 16.89 -20.23
N SER A 162 -6.47 17.85 -20.29
CA SER A 162 -6.71 19.29 -20.19
C SER A 162 -6.08 19.95 -21.41
N GLY A 163 -6.88 20.11 -22.48
CA GLY A 163 -6.33 20.40 -23.81
C GLY A 163 -5.59 19.18 -24.37
N ASP A 164 -4.38 19.40 -24.89
CA ASP A 164 -3.53 18.34 -25.43
C ASP A 164 -2.65 17.65 -24.36
N GLU A 165 -2.67 18.15 -23.12
CA GLU A 165 -1.87 17.62 -22.02
C GLU A 165 -2.70 16.68 -21.14
N LEU A 166 -2.17 15.48 -20.88
CA LEU A 166 -2.70 14.59 -19.87
C LEU A 166 -2.28 15.11 -18.48
N LYS A 167 -3.21 15.31 -17.55
CA LYS A 167 -2.90 15.80 -16.21
C LYS A 167 -3.19 14.74 -15.17
N MET A 168 -2.33 14.71 -14.16
CA MET A 168 -2.51 13.88 -12.98
C MET A 168 -2.62 14.76 -11.74
N VAL A 169 -3.50 14.37 -10.81
CA VAL A 169 -3.69 15.07 -9.54
C VAL A 169 -3.51 14.11 -8.37
N TRP A 170 -3.09 14.62 -7.22
CA TRP A 170 -2.74 13.83 -6.05
C TRP A 170 -3.97 13.49 -5.21
N LYS A 171 -4.91 14.45 -5.11
CA LYS A 171 -6.06 14.36 -4.23
C LYS A 171 -7.32 14.99 -4.82
N ILE A 172 -8.43 14.28 -4.67
CA ILE A 172 -9.79 14.75 -4.98
C ILE A 172 -10.71 14.66 -3.75
N SER A 173 -11.87 15.31 -3.83
CA SER A 173 -12.90 15.27 -2.79
C SER A 173 -13.51 13.86 -2.62
N MET A 174 -14.14 13.60 -1.47
CA MET A 174 -14.70 12.28 -1.15
C MET A 174 -15.74 11.80 -2.18
N ASP A 175 -16.49 12.72 -2.77
CA ASP A 175 -17.49 12.49 -3.83
C ASP A 175 -16.91 12.53 -5.25
N MET A 176 -15.58 12.67 -5.37
CA MET A 176 -14.84 12.80 -6.64
C MET A 176 -15.26 13.98 -7.52
N SER A 177 -15.95 14.99 -6.98
CA SER A 177 -16.46 16.12 -7.76
C SER A 177 -15.45 17.27 -7.92
N LYS A 178 -14.42 17.34 -7.08
CA LYS A 178 -13.44 18.44 -7.05
C LYS A 178 -12.01 17.95 -6.89
N VAL A 179 -11.09 18.56 -7.63
CA VAL A 179 -9.65 18.46 -7.35
C VAL A 179 -9.35 19.29 -6.11
N LEU A 180 -8.67 18.68 -5.13
CA LEU A 180 -8.27 19.34 -3.88
C LEU A 180 -6.78 19.66 -3.84
N VAL A 181 -5.95 18.81 -4.46
CA VAL A 181 -4.52 19.09 -4.65
C VAL A 181 -4.14 18.80 -6.10
N PRO A 182 -3.88 19.84 -6.92
CA PRO A 182 -3.72 19.73 -8.37
C PRO A 182 -2.29 19.39 -8.83
N THR A 183 -1.46 18.90 -7.93
CA THR A 183 -0.11 18.39 -8.23
C THR A 183 -0.13 16.88 -8.30
N GLU A 184 0.87 16.27 -8.92
CA GLU A 184 1.10 14.82 -8.90
C GLU A 184 1.97 14.44 -7.70
N GLY A 185 1.72 13.28 -7.09
CA GLY A 185 2.64 12.67 -6.12
C GLY A 185 3.83 12.02 -6.83
N HIS A 186 5.00 12.07 -6.19
CA HIS A 186 6.28 11.69 -6.79
C HIS A 186 6.31 10.31 -7.49
N LEU A 187 5.56 9.34 -7.00
CA LEU A 187 5.48 7.98 -7.55
C LEU A 187 4.08 7.61 -8.08
N ASP A 188 3.15 8.57 -8.14
CA ASP A 188 1.74 8.27 -8.42
C ASP A 188 1.57 7.62 -9.80
N ALA A 189 2.18 8.20 -10.85
CA ALA A 189 2.12 7.62 -12.19
C ALA A 189 2.78 6.24 -12.28
N ALA A 190 3.97 6.07 -11.69
CA ALA A 190 4.70 4.81 -11.72
C ALA A 190 3.97 3.70 -10.95
N THR A 191 3.37 4.04 -9.81
CA THR A 191 2.54 3.10 -9.03
C THR A 191 1.26 2.75 -9.78
N GLY A 192 0.61 3.73 -10.41
CA GLY A 192 -0.56 3.51 -11.27
C GLY A 192 -0.23 2.55 -12.43
N PHE A 193 0.85 2.81 -13.16
CA PHE A 193 1.32 1.97 -14.26
C PHE A 193 1.54 0.52 -13.83
N VAL A 194 2.31 0.31 -12.76
CA VAL A 194 2.65 -1.04 -12.27
C VAL A 194 1.42 -1.78 -11.76
N VAL A 195 0.62 -1.16 -10.89
CA VAL A 195 -0.55 -1.81 -10.28
C VAL A 195 -1.58 -2.15 -11.34
N TYR A 196 -1.90 -1.25 -12.27
CA TYR A 196 -2.91 -1.51 -13.30
C TYR A 196 -2.49 -2.65 -14.23
N ARG A 197 -1.20 -2.75 -14.56
CA ARG A 197 -0.66 -3.90 -15.29
C ARG A 197 -0.82 -5.21 -14.50
N ILE A 198 -0.50 -5.22 -13.19
CA ILE A 198 -0.70 -6.39 -12.33
C ILE A 198 -2.17 -6.83 -12.31
N LEU A 199 -3.11 -5.88 -12.21
CA LEU A 199 -4.54 -6.18 -12.22
C LEU A 199 -4.97 -6.82 -13.56
N GLN A 200 -4.51 -6.27 -14.68
CA GLN A 200 -4.82 -6.79 -16.01
C GLN A 200 -4.21 -8.17 -16.24
N GLU A 201 -2.93 -8.38 -15.90
CA GLU A 201 -2.25 -9.67 -16.00
C GLU A 201 -2.93 -10.73 -15.13
N THR A 202 -3.37 -10.35 -13.92
CA THR A 202 -4.13 -11.23 -13.04
C THR A 202 -5.49 -11.59 -13.65
N ALA A 203 -6.21 -10.62 -14.20
CA ALA A 203 -7.50 -10.85 -14.85
C ALA A 203 -7.36 -11.88 -15.98
N VAL A 204 -6.38 -11.71 -16.87
CA VAL A 204 -6.10 -12.65 -17.97
C VAL A 204 -5.83 -14.07 -17.43
N LYS A 205 -5.00 -14.20 -16.39
CA LYS A 205 -4.71 -15.50 -15.77
C LYS A 205 -5.93 -16.13 -15.09
N GLN A 206 -6.88 -15.33 -14.62
CA GLN A 206 -8.13 -15.76 -14.00
C GLN A 206 -9.26 -15.98 -15.04
N GLY A 207 -8.96 -15.89 -16.34
CA GLY A 207 -9.90 -16.21 -17.42
C GLY A 207 -10.72 -15.03 -17.94
N GLU A 208 -10.43 -13.81 -17.47
CA GLU A 208 -11.05 -12.58 -17.98
C GLU A 208 -10.41 -12.12 -19.30
N LYS A 209 -11.04 -11.13 -19.92
CA LYS A 209 -10.56 -10.55 -21.19
C LYS A 209 -9.23 -9.83 -20.99
N ASP A 210 -8.37 -9.93 -22.00
CA ASP A 210 -7.21 -9.06 -22.11
C ASP A 210 -7.64 -7.60 -22.39
N GLN A 211 -6.76 -6.65 -22.08
CA GLN A 211 -6.92 -5.21 -22.35
C GLN A 211 -8.03 -4.50 -21.57
N LEU A 212 -8.47 -5.03 -20.42
CA LEU A 212 -9.48 -4.40 -19.56
C LEU A 212 -9.09 -3.02 -19.02
N LEU A 213 -7.79 -2.73 -18.89
CA LEU A 213 -7.22 -1.49 -18.36
C LEU A 213 -6.22 -0.84 -19.34
N LYS A 214 -6.30 -1.18 -20.62
CA LYS A 214 -5.31 -0.77 -21.63
C LYS A 214 -5.17 0.74 -21.75
N GLU A 215 -6.29 1.47 -21.73
CA GLU A 215 -6.29 2.93 -21.88
C GLU A 215 -5.65 3.57 -20.64
N GLU A 216 -6.02 3.10 -19.46
CA GLU A 216 -5.50 3.60 -18.18
C GLU A 216 -4.00 3.33 -18.02
N ILE A 217 -3.53 2.14 -18.42
CA ILE A 217 -2.10 1.79 -18.45
C ILE A 217 -1.35 2.72 -19.40
N SER A 218 -1.88 2.96 -20.60
CA SER A 218 -1.25 3.84 -21.59
C SER A 218 -1.19 5.30 -21.10
N ASP A 219 -2.21 5.76 -20.39
CA ASP A 219 -2.20 7.08 -19.78
C ASP A 219 -1.05 7.22 -18.77
N TYR A 220 -0.88 6.27 -17.83
CA TYR A 220 0.24 6.32 -16.88
C TYR A 220 1.60 6.25 -17.57
N GLU A 221 1.75 5.40 -18.59
CA GLU A 221 2.96 5.32 -19.40
C GLU A 221 3.29 6.68 -20.04
N ASN A 222 2.30 7.39 -20.56
CA ASN A 222 2.46 8.73 -21.11
C ASN A 222 2.85 9.78 -20.05
N VAL A 223 2.41 9.63 -18.79
CA VAL A 223 2.86 10.49 -17.69
C VAL A 223 4.33 10.17 -17.34
N MET A 224 4.68 8.89 -17.20
CA MET A 224 6.04 8.44 -16.87
C MET A 224 7.08 8.77 -17.95
N ASN A 225 6.66 8.87 -19.22
CA ASN A 225 7.57 9.22 -20.31
C ASN A 225 7.85 10.73 -20.41
N ARG A 226 7.25 11.55 -19.53
CA ARG A 226 7.64 12.96 -19.41
C ARG A 226 9.04 13.05 -18.83
N ARG A 227 9.82 13.98 -19.38
CA ARG A 227 11.20 14.21 -18.96
C ARG A 227 11.27 14.43 -17.46
N ASP A 228 12.18 13.71 -16.80
CA ASP A 228 12.47 13.79 -15.35
C ASP A 228 11.32 13.36 -14.40
N SER A 229 10.26 12.73 -14.90
CA SER A 229 9.08 12.37 -14.09
C SER A 229 9.32 11.24 -13.10
N LEU A 230 10.20 10.28 -13.41
CA LEU A 230 10.52 9.16 -12.52
C LEU A 230 12.01 9.17 -12.15
N HIS A 231 12.29 9.53 -10.89
CA HIS A 231 13.61 9.47 -10.28
C HIS A 231 13.46 9.10 -8.79
N PRO A 232 14.43 8.47 -8.15
CA PRO A 232 14.30 8.12 -6.74
C PRO A 232 14.43 9.35 -5.84
N SER A 233 13.63 9.38 -4.78
CA SER A 233 13.65 10.42 -3.74
C SER A 233 14.58 10.01 -2.59
N GLY A 234 15.17 11.00 -1.92
CA GLY A 234 15.93 10.78 -0.67
C GLY A 234 15.04 10.53 0.55
N ASP A 235 13.72 10.67 0.40
CA ASP A 235 12.77 10.27 1.44
C ASP A 235 12.73 8.73 1.58
N PRO A 236 12.91 8.16 2.79
CA PRO A 236 12.97 6.71 2.96
C PRO A 236 11.69 5.97 2.52
N LEU A 237 10.51 6.57 2.69
CA LEU A 237 9.27 5.92 2.27
C LEU A 237 9.20 5.86 0.76
N ASP A 238 9.37 7.00 0.09
CA ASP A 238 9.33 7.06 -1.38
C ASP A 238 10.41 6.16 -1.99
N LEU A 239 11.63 6.16 -1.44
CA LEU A 239 12.72 5.29 -1.89
C LEU A 239 12.32 3.81 -1.85
N GLY A 240 11.73 3.40 -0.73
CA GLY A 240 11.26 2.04 -0.51
C GLY A 240 10.10 1.64 -1.41
N MET A 241 9.06 2.47 -1.48
CA MET A 241 7.90 2.22 -2.33
C MET A 241 8.29 2.21 -3.82
N GLY A 242 9.25 3.04 -4.23
CA GLY A 242 9.83 3.04 -5.56
C GLY A 242 10.54 1.73 -5.90
N LEU A 243 11.39 1.21 -5.01
CA LEU A 243 12.04 -0.09 -5.19
C LEU A 243 11.01 -1.23 -5.22
N TRP A 244 9.97 -1.15 -4.39
CA TRP A 244 8.86 -2.09 -4.41
C TRP A 244 8.06 -2.05 -5.72
N ILE A 245 7.79 -0.92 -6.36
CA ILE A 245 7.11 -0.98 -7.68
C ILE A 245 8.04 -1.53 -8.78
N CYS A 246 9.34 -1.22 -8.70
CA CYS A 246 10.32 -1.64 -9.69
C CYS A 246 10.53 -3.17 -9.73
N HIS A 247 10.47 -3.84 -8.57
CA HIS A 247 10.77 -5.27 -8.49
C HIS A 247 9.79 -6.18 -9.24
N PHE A 248 8.59 -5.69 -9.59
CA PHE A 248 7.64 -6.48 -10.39
C PHE A 248 8.07 -6.62 -11.85
N TYR A 249 8.75 -5.60 -12.40
CA TYR A 249 9.21 -5.56 -13.80
C TYR A 249 10.73 -5.29 -13.88
N PRO A 250 11.59 -6.17 -13.31
CA PRO A 250 13.02 -5.91 -13.12
C PRO A 250 13.83 -5.89 -14.43
N HIS A 251 13.23 -6.32 -15.54
CA HIS A 251 13.86 -6.37 -16.85
C HIS A 251 13.57 -5.17 -17.74
N GLU A 252 12.68 -4.26 -17.32
CA GLU A 252 12.33 -3.06 -18.08
C GLU A 252 13.32 -1.92 -17.78
N GLU A 253 13.67 -1.14 -18.81
CA GLU A 253 14.73 -0.11 -18.73
C GLU A 253 14.45 0.95 -17.65
N TRP A 254 13.20 1.40 -17.52
CA TRP A 254 12.80 2.38 -16.50
C TRP A 254 13.02 1.83 -15.09
N SER A 255 12.69 0.56 -14.86
CA SER A 255 12.83 -0.12 -13.57
C SER A 255 14.29 -0.33 -13.21
N GLN A 256 15.12 -0.76 -14.17
CA GLN A 256 16.56 -0.92 -13.99
C GLN A 256 17.26 0.41 -13.70
N THR A 257 16.86 1.47 -14.40
CA THR A 257 17.41 2.80 -14.21
C THR A 257 17.06 3.36 -12.84
N PHE A 258 15.78 3.30 -12.45
CA PHE A 258 15.33 3.72 -11.14
C PHE A 258 16.02 2.92 -10.03
N THR A 259 16.02 1.58 -10.13
CA THR A 259 16.64 0.69 -9.14
C THR A 259 18.11 1.01 -8.96
N ARG A 260 18.88 1.20 -10.04
CA ARG A 260 20.30 1.56 -9.96
C ARG A 260 20.52 2.86 -9.19
N GLN A 261 19.78 3.92 -9.54
CA GLN A 261 19.86 5.22 -8.87
C GLN A 261 19.40 5.14 -7.41
N ALA A 262 18.35 4.37 -7.14
CA ALA A 262 17.81 4.18 -5.80
C ALA A 262 18.82 3.44 -4.90
N MET A 263 19.55 2.46 -5.42
CA MET A 263 20.55 1.71 -4.64
C MET A 263 21.72 2.58 -4.17
N ASP A 264 22.10 3.63 -4.92
CA ASP A 264 23.07 4.62 -4.47
C ASP A 264 22.54 5.42 -3.26
N LEU A 265 21.26 5.81 -3.29
CA LEU A 265 20.59 6.48 -2.17
C LEU A 265 20.40 5.56 -0.96
N VAL A 266 20.12 4.27 -1.18
CA VAL A 266 20.05 3.25 -0.12
C VAL A 266 21.40 3.13 0.60
N GLY A 267 22.51 3.07 -0.15
CA GLY A 267 23.85 3.06 0.41
C GLY A 267 24.10 4.27 1.31
N ASN A 268 23.75 5.46 0.82
CA ASN A 268 23.87 6.72 1.56
C ASN A 268 22.96 6.80 2.80
N PHE A 269 21.74 6.27 2.70
CA PHE A 269 20.79 6.17 3.81
C PHE A 269 21.39 5.32 4.91
N PHE A 270 21.78 4.07 4.64
CA PHE A 270 22.33 3.18 5.68
C PHE A 270 23.74 3.57 6.15
N ASP A 271 24.53 4.26 5.35
CA ASP A 271 25.82 4.83 5.77
C ASP A 271 25.65 6.06 6.69
N GLY A 272 24.43 6.58 6.87
CA GLY A 272 24.14 7.76 7.67
C GLY A 272 24.63 9.08 7.06
N LYS A 273 24.97 9.10 5.76
CA LYS A 273 25.62 10.24 5.10
C LYS A 273 24.67 11.39 4.75
N TYR A 274 23.37 11.15 4.63
CA TYR A 274 22.44 12.18 4.14
C TYR A 274 21.17 12.46 4.95
N THR A 275 20.76 11.65 5.92
CA THR A 275 19.52 11.96 6.67
C THR A 275 19.51 11.30 8.03
N LYS A 276 19.47 12.11 9.10
CA LYS A 276 18.79 11.88 10.40
C LYS A 276 18.89 10.54 11.15
N LEU A 277 19.61 9.51 10.71
CA LEU A 277 19.93 8.34 11.54
C LEU A 277 20.78 8.74 12.77
N SER A 278 21.46 9.88 12.68
CA SER A 278 22.17 10.58 13.75
C SER A 278 21.34 11.65 14.48
N GLY A 279 20.08 11.88 14.07
CA GLY A 279 19.16 12.81 14.73
C GLY A 279 18.55 12.19 15.98
N GLN A 280 17.94 13.03 16.84
CA GLN A 280 17.13 12.52 17.95
C GLN A 280 16.00 11.66 17.40
N THR A 281 15.75 10.51 18.02
CA THR A 281 14.73 9.54 17.57
C THR A 281 13.34 10.18 17.42
N SER A 282 13.01 11.17 18.25
CA SER A 282 11.79 12.00 18.18
C SER A 282 11.61 12.83 16.89
N GLN A 283 12.64 12.96 16.06
CA GLN A 283 12.59 13.69 14.78
C GLN A 283 12.61 12.78 13.55
N ARG A 284 12.70 11.47 13.77
CA ARG A 284 12.64 10.42 12.75
C ARG A 284 11.22 9.87 12.70
N LEU A 285 10.87 9.14 11.65
CA LEU A 285 9.54 8.55 11.49
C LEU A 285 9.71 7.07 11.12
N ALA A 286 9.40 6.18 12.06
CA ALA A 286 9.65 4.75 11.92
C ALA A 286 9.07 4.16 10.63
N PHE A 287 7.79 4.47 10.34
CA PHE A 287 7.11 3.98 9.15
C PHE A 287 7.81 4.35 7.83
N ARG A 288 8.46 5.52 7.75
CA ARG A 288 9.20 5.92 6.54
C ARG A 288 10.41 5.02 6.33
N GLU A 289 11.16 4.79 7.40
CA GLU A 289 12.36 3.96 7.35
C GLU A 289 12.04 2.47 7.14
N PHE A 290 10.92 1.99 7.68
CA PHE A 290 10.38 0.66 7.35
C PHE A 290 9.97 0.54 5.88
N GLY A 291 9.50 1.64 5.26
CA GLY A 291 9.29 1.70 3.81
C GLY A 291 10.56 1.37 3.04
N ALA A 292 11.68 2.03 3.37
CA ALA A 292 12.98 1.73 2.78
C ALA A 292 13.39 0.26 3.00
N CYS A 293 13.21 -0.28 4.22
CA CYS A 293 13.46 -1.69 4.52
C CYS A 293 12.65 -2.64 3.64
N LEU A 294 11.37 -2.36 3.42
CA LEU A 294 10.51 -3.13 2.53
C LEU A 294 11.08 -3.14 1.10
N GLY A 295 11.29 -1.95 0.52
CA GLY A 295 11.75 -1.81 -0.87
C GLY A 295 13.09 -2.50 -1.13
N VAL A 296 14.06 -2.29 -0.24
CA VAL A 296 15.39 -2.93 -0.31
C VAL A 296 15.28 -4.44 -0.27
N GLN A 297 14.36 -4.98 0.53
CA GLN A 297 14.15 -6.41 0.62
C GLN A 297 13.33 -6.99 -0.55
N CYS A 298 12.61 -6.17 -1.32
CA CYS A 298 11.91 -6.64 -2.52
C CYS A 298 12.84 -6.81 -3.72
N VAL A 299 13.93 -6.04 -3.78
CA VAL A 299 14.96 -6.19 -4.81
C VAL A 299 16.06 -7.15 -4.35
N GLU A 300 16.90 -7.60 -5.28
CA GLU A 300 18.03 -8.46 -4.96
C GLU A 300 19.05 -7.70 -4.10
N SER A 301 19.03 -7.95 -2.79
CA SER A 301 19.90 -7.28 -1.81
C SER A 301 21.09 -8.16 -1.41
N SER A 302 22.28 -7.55 -1.30
CA SER A 302 23.46 -8.21 -0.74
C SER A 302 23.28 -8.54 0.75
N ASP A 303 24.03 -9.52 1.27
CA ASP A 303 23.94 -9.89 2.69
C ASP A 303 24.30 -8.73 3.63
N ALA A 304 25.19 -7.84 3.22
CA ALA A 304 25.51 -6.63 3.96
C ALA A 304 24.31 -5.68 4.09
N LEU A 305 23.47 -5.57 3.05
CA LEU A 305 22.24 -4.77 3.12
C LEU A 305 21.18 -5.44 3.99
N LYS A 306 21.05 -6.78 3.92
CA LYS A 306 20.15 -7.53 4.82
C LYS A 306 20.52 -7.33 6.28
N GLU A 307 21.83 -7.33 6.60
CA GLU A 307 22.30 -7.05 7.97
C GLU A 307 21.97 -5.62 8.41
N ARG A 308 22.13 -4.62 7.53
CA ARG A 308 21.77 -3.22 7.79
C ARG A 308 20.27 -3.05 8.04
N VAL A 309 19.43 -3.72 7.25
CA VAL A 309 17.98 -3.76 7.46
C VAL A 309 17.65 -4.37 8.83
N SER A 310 18.24 -5.52 9.17
CA SER A 310 18.02 -6.16 10.47
C SER A 310 18.37 -5.23 11.63
N LYS A 311 19.53 -4.56 11.58
CA LYS A 311 19.95 -3.60 12.61
C LYS A 311 18.97 -2.43 12.76
N LEU A 312 18.42 -1.95 11.64
CA LEU A 312 17.46 -0.85 11.68
C LEU A 312 16.10 -1.27 12.26
N VAL A 313 15.64 -2.48 11.91
CA VAL A 313 14.42 -3.07 12.46
C VAL A 313 14.56 -3.29 13.97
N ASP A 314 15.68 -3.83 14.42
CA ASP A 314 15.96 -4.06 15.85
C ASP A 314 16.06 -2.73 16.62
N PHE A 315 16.72 -1.71 16.04
CA PHE A 315 16.72 -0.36 16.60
C PHE A 315 15.30 0.16 16.82
N TRP A 316 14.44 0.08 15.79
CA TRP A 316 13.09 0.60 15.93
C TRP A 316 12.21 -0.25 16.83
N GLU A 317 12.42 -1.56 16.97
CA GLU A 317 11.65 -2.37 17.91
C GLU A 317 11.72 -1.82 19.34
N GLU A 318 12.90 -1.33 19.75
CA GLU A 318 13.11 -0.70 21.05
C GLU A 318 12.50 0.72 21.16
N HIS A 319 12.26 1.39 20.02
CA HIS A 319 11.94 2.82 19.97
C HIS A 319 10.59 3.16 19.30
N ILE A 320 9.86 2.17 18.79
CA ILE A 320 8.64 2.38 17.97
C ILE A 320 7.54 3.12 18.73
N HIS A 321 7.54 3.02 20.06
CA HIS A 321 6.56 3.65 20.96
C HIS A 321 6.76 5.17 21.11
N GLN A 322 7.85 5.74 20.62
CA GLN A 322 8.15 7.18 20.78
C GLN A 322 7.16 8.10 20.06
N HIS A 323 6.44 7.60 19.06
CA HIS A 323 5.44 8.35 18.29
C HIS A 323 4.00 7.92 18.58
N ASP A 324 3.77 7.22 19.70
CA ASP A 324 2.43 6.76 20.08
C ASP A 324 1.45 7.93 20.26
N GLY A 325 1.93 9.10 20.68
CA GLY A 325 1.14 10.32 20.84
C GLY A 325 0.78 11.05 19.54
N ASP A 326 1.46 10.75 18.43
CA ASP A 326 1.31 11.46 17.16
C ASP A 326 0.26 10.82 16.23
N GLY A 327 -0.43 9.76 16.70
CA GLY A 327 -1.36 8.98 15.88
C GLY A 327 -0.67 8.11 14.82
N LEU A 328 0.67 8.02 14.84
CA LEU A 328 1.48 7.28 13.86
C LEU A 328 1.75 5.82 14.26
N LYS A 329 1.29 5.40 15.45
CA LYS A 329 1.47 4.03 15.92
C LYS A 329 0.93 2.99 14.94
N PRO A 330 -0.33 3.08 14.44
CA PRO A 330 -0.89 2.03 13.59
C PRO A 330 -0.10 1.80 12.31
N ILE A 331 0.23 2.87 11.57
CA ILE A 331 1.03 2.78 10.34
C ILE A 331 2.45 2.25 10.63
N SER A 332 3.08 2.69 11.72
CA SER A 332 4.41 2.20 12.10
C SER A 332 4.40 0.71 12.42
N GLN A 333 3.36 0.20 13.09
CA GLN A 333 3.25 -1.22 13.45
C GLN A 333 3.03 -2.12 12.23
N VAL A 334 2.12 -1.76 11.32
CA VAL A 334 1.91 -2.59 10.11
C VAL A 334 3.14 -2.59 9.22
N MET A 335 3.83 -1.45 9.08
CA MET A 335 5.05 -1.35 8.29
C MET A 335 6.24 -2.02 8.98
N TYR A 336 6.31 -2.02 10.32
CA TYR A 336 7.28 -2.81 11.08
C TYR A 336 7.13 -4.30 10.78
N ALA A 337 5.90 -4.83 10.81
CA ALA A 337 5.64 -6.22 10.47
C ALA A 337 6.18 -6.54 9.06
N THR A 338 5.83 -5.71 8.08
CA THR A 338 6.30 -5.84 6.70
C THR A 338 7.83 -5.68 6.56
N ALA A 339 8.48 -4.88 7.40
CA ALA A 339 9.94 -4.75 7.41
C ALA A 339 10.64 -6.01 7.97
N ILE A 340 9.99 -6.76 8.87
CA ILE A 340 10.49 -8.06 9.35
C ILE A 340 10.33 -9.12 8.26
N ILE A 341 9.11 -9.22 7.69
CA ILE A 341 8.79 -10.18 6.63
C ILE A 341 8.04 -9.41 5.52
N PRO A 342 8.72 -9.06 4.41
CA PRO A 342 8.06 -8.38 3.27
C PRO A 342 6.88 -9.16 2.72
N GLY A 343 6.96 -10.49 2.75
CA GLY A 343 5.85 -11.39 2.48
C GLY A 343 5.17 -11.12 1.13
N ALA A 344 3.84 -11.06 1.15
CA ALA A 344 2.98 -10.88 -0.02
C ALA A 344 3.15 -9.54 -0.76
N PHE A 345 4.01 -8.63 -0.29
CA PHE A 345 4.48 -7.50 -1.10
C PHE A 345 5.47 -7.92 -2.19
N ARG A 346 6.17 -9.05 -2.03
CA ARG A 346 7.11 -9.59 -3.01
C ARG A 346 6.37 -10.38 -4.08
N ARG A 347 6.76 -10.16 -5.33
CA ARG A 347 6.37 -10.96 -6.48
C ARG A 347 6.69 -12.44 -6.24
N GLY A 348 5.70 -13.31 -6.48
CA GLY A 348 5.85 -14.76 -6.38
C GLY A 348 5.96 -15.29 -4.96
N PHE A 349 5.58 -14.51 -3.95
CA PHE A 349 5.52 -14.98 -2.56
C PHE A 349 4.28 -15.81 -2.28
N ILE A 350 3.13 -15.44 -2.87
CA ILE A 350 1.88 -16.19 -2.69
C ILE A 350 1.94 -17.48 -3.52
N ALA A 351 1.61 -18.62 -2.91
CA ALA A 351 1.59 -19.88 -3.63
C ALA A 351 0.53 -19.88 -4.74
N GLY A 352 0.97 -20.15 -5.97
CA GLY A 352 0.14 -20.07 -7.18
C GLY A 352 0.82 -19.19 -8.23
N SER A 353 0.42 -19.33 -9.49
CA SER A 353 1.12 -18.72 -10.65
C SER A 353 0.94 -17.20 -10.74
N GLU A 354 1.33 -16.45 -9.70
CA GLU A 354 1.39 -15.00 -9.66
C GLU A 354 2.24 -14.46 -10.84
N PRO A 355 1.85 -13.34 -11.50
CA PRO A 355 2.64 -12.70 -12.56
C PRO A 355 4.09 -12.45 -12.20
#